data_AF-A0A5R1NYI6-F1
#
_entry.id   AF-A0A5R1NYI6-F1
#
_cell.length_a   1.000
_cell.length_b   1.000
_cell.length_c   1.000
_cell.angle_alpha   90.00
_cell.angle_beta   90.00
_cell.angle_gamma   90.00
#
_symmetry.space_group_name_H-M   'P 1'
#
loop_
_entity.id
_entity.type
_entity.pdbx_description
1 polymer ?
#
loop_
_entity_poly.entity_id
_entity_poly.type
_entity_poly.pdbx_seq_one_letter_code
_entity_poly.pdbx_strand_id
1 'polypeptide(L)'
;MNNVTKMVTAVLIAFALSGCTAVATPPTTTPVSAGLIGSAETGTDAGNDRPTVTYDGLMVRRRVVIAIHSTPDADLAALRIVLDNAANESQINLSDISPDVLDPASLEHLVPELIVALPMGGTVAEAGELVNRAYFQDPVVSGVDHYHVAEVLVHDLRFAVRATSPAALEESIAREGILSDALGNYTTTLRAGELDVTYTGPLLSDELIKSVQNGIARAAHTKLEAVTVSPRSTAGVGVDMANEPAPAPAATEAASDHNHDAAPDDSDGRIGSGNGSDDVTDAPDDSDGRPEGSNSGVDDTVDDSGSSGHGTNSGPEADENSGQDDSDSGDSDSDSDSGNGNGNGNGSNDG
;
A
#
# COMPACT_ATOMS: atom_id res chain seq x y z
N MET A 1 -37.12 -54.93 -9.99
CA MET A 1 -35.84 -54.86 -10.74
C MET A 1 -35.00 -53.77 -10.08
N ASN A 2 -34.65 -53.92 -8.80
CA ASN A 2 -33.54 -54.68 -8.21
C ASN A 2 -32.33 -53.76 -7.99
N ASN A 3 -32.39 -53.06 -6.85
CA ASN A 3 -31.26 -52.45 -6.16
C ASN A 3 -30.35 -53.55 -5.63
N VAL A 4 -29.04 -53.46 -5.86
CA VAL A 4 -28.04 -54.27 -5.15
C VAL A 4 -26.88 -53.38 -4.70
N THR A 5 -26.89 -53.13 -3.40
CA THR A 5 -25.87 -52.61 -2.51
C THR A 5 -24.56 -53.40 -2.60
N LYS A 6 -23.40 -52.72 -2.67
CA LYS A 6 -22.08 -53.27 -2.31
C LYS A 6 -21.31 -52.20 -1.53
N MET A 7 -21.37 -52.27 -0.20
CA MET A 7 -20.34 -52.82 0.69
C MET A 7 -19.08 -51.96 0.80
N VAL A 8 -19.13 -51.15 1.86
CA VAL A 8 -18.03 -50.49 2.57
C VAL A 8 -16.99 -51.53 2.99
N THR A 9 -15.72 -51.29 2.70
CA THR A 9 -14.59 -52.00 3.30
C THR A 9 -13.69 -50.97 3.96
N ALA A 10 -13.87 -50.78 5.27
CA ALA A 10 -12.98 -50.02 6.11
C ALA A 10 -11.94 -50.99 6.69
N VAL A 11 -10.67 -50.85 6.29
CA VAL A 11 -9.56 -51.58 6.87
C VAL A 11 -8.93 -50.70 7.94
N LEU A 12 -9.23 -51.05 9.19
CA LEU A 12 -8.61 -50.57 10.41
C LEU A 12 -7.21 -51.21 10.51
N ILE A 13 -6.15 -50.41 10.36
CA ILE A 13 -4.78 -50.84 10.66
C ILE A 13 -4.36 -50.15 11.96
N ALA A 14 -4.47 -50.90 13.06
CA ALA A 14 -3.88 -50.55 14.34
C ALA A 14 -2.45 -51.12 14.39
N PHE A 15 -1.43 -50.25 14.37
CA PHE A 15 -0.07 -50.63 14.75
C PHE A 15 0.17 -50.25 16.21
N ALA A 16 0.11 -51.26 17.07
CA ALA A 16 0.66 -51.23 18.41
C ALA A 16 2.15 -51.61 18.32
N LEU A 17 3.04 -50.70 18.74
CA LEU A 17 4.44 -50.99 19.03
C LEU A 17 4.77 -50.43 20.42
N SER A 18 4.72 -51.31 21.41
CA SER A 18 5.27 -51.10 22.74
C SER A 18 6.78 -51.32 22.75
N GLY A 19 7.51 -50.37 23.34
CA GLY A 19 8.60 -50.62 24.29
C GLY A 19 9.97 -51.03 23.76
N CYS A 20 10.92 -50.10 23.82
CA CYS A 20 12.31 -50.35 24.23
C CYS A 20 12.97 -49.03 24.64
N THR A 21 12.99 -48.73 25.94
CA THR A 21 13.81 -47.64 26.51
C THR A 21 15.22 -48.17 26.74
N ALA A 22 16.11 -47.99 25.77
CA ALA A 22 17.54 -48.09 25.97
C ALA A 22 18.12 -46.67 25.99
N VAL A 23 18.58 -46.24 27.17
CA VAL A 23 19.34 -45.00 27.35
C VAL A 23 20.70 -45.19 26.68
N ALA A 24 20.85 -44.65 25.47
CA ALA A 24 22.13 -44.45 24.83
C ALA A 24 22.52 -42.99 24.98
N THR A 25 23.67 -42.73 25.59
CA THR A 25 24.31 -41.41 25.66
C THR A 25 24.50 -40.85 24.24
N PRO A 26 24.15 -39.58 23.99
CA PRO A 26 24.34 -39.00 22.67
C PRO A 26 25.84 -38.90 22.34
N PRO A 27 26.27 -39.31 21.14
CA PRO A 27 27.59 -38.92 20.66
C PRO A 27 27.61 -37.41 20.49
N THR A 28 28.68 -36.76 20.95
CA THR A 28 28.99 -35.36 20.69
C THR A 28 29.22 -35.16 19.19
N THR A 29 28.14 -35.00 18.43
CA THR A 29 28.19 -34.50 17.07
C THR A 29 28.09 -32.98 17.15
N THR A 30 29.20 -32.32 16.81
CA THR A 30 29.21 -30.91 16.41
C THR A 30 28.00 -30.62 15.53
N PRO A 31 27.21 -29.56 15.81
CA PRO A 31 26.14 -29.18 14.92
C PRO A 31 26.77 -28.90 13.55
N VAL A 32 26.42 -29.73 12.58
CA VAL A 32 26.61 -29.39 11.18
C VAL A 32 25.70 -28.20 10.97
N SER A 33 26.29 -27.02 10.80
CA SER A 33 25.55 -25.83 10.40
C SER A 33 24.67 -26.21 9.22
N ALA A 34 23.36 -26.23 9.45
CA ALA A 34 22.40 -26.09 8.38
C ALA A 34 22.79 -24.79 7.68
N GLY A 35 23.42 -24.94 6.52
CA GLY A 35 23.89 -23.82 5.72
C GLY A 35 22.71 -22.93 5.41
N LEU A 36 22.73 -21.75 6.01
CA LEU A 36 22.27 -20.50 5.42
C LEU A 36 20.98 -20.64 4.61
N ILE A 37 19.85 -20.83 5.29
CA ILE A 37 18.65 -20.11 4.85
C ILE A 37 19.06 -18.66 5.05
N GLY A 38 19.31 -17.95 3.94
CA GLY A 38 19.67 -16.55 3.97
C GLY A 38 18.69 -15.85 4.91
N SER A 39 19.24 -15.23 5.95
CA SER A 39 18.55 -14.14 6.60
C SER A 39 17.98 -13.28 5.48
N ALA A 40 16.65 -13.14 5.44
CA ALA A 40 16.04 -12.01 4.79
C ALA A 40 16.76 -10.80 5.39
N GLU A 41 17.70 -10.23 4.62
CA GLU A 41 18.39 -9.04 5.05
C GLU A 41 17.30 -8.01 5.29
N THR A 42 17.23 -7.61 6.55
CA THR A 42 16.32 -6.63 7.09
C THR A 42 16.73 -5.27 6.51
N GLY A 43 16.41 -5.05 5.25
CA GLY A 43 16.48 -3.75 4.58
C GLY A 43 15.05 -3.30 4.36
N THR A 44 14.57 -2.41 5.24
CA THR A 44 13.44 -1.48 4.99
C THR A 44 12.35 -2.01 4.05
N ASP A 45 11.68 -3.10 4.46
CA ASP A 45 10.70 -3.87 3.66
C ASP A 45 9.34 -3.16 3.50
N ALA A 46 9.31 -1.84 3.64
CA ALA A 46 8.12 -1.02 3.48
C ALA A 46 8.33 -0.07 2.30
N GLY A 47 7.56 -0.29 1.23
CA GLY A 47 7.55 0.59 0.08
C GLY A 47 8.59 0.26 -0.99
N ASN A 48 8.56 1.05 -2.05
CA ASN A 48 9.31 0.79 -3.28
C ASN A 48 10.70 1.43 -3.24
N ASP A 49 11.53 1.01 -2.28
CA ASP A 49 12.89 1.55 -2.03
C ASP A 49 13.95 1.12 -3.08
N ARG A 50 13.48 0.84 -4.30
CA ARG A 50 14.28 0.53 -5.49
C ARG A 50 15.45 -0.43 -5.21
N PRO A 51 15.15 -1.71 -4.97
CA PRO A 51 16.19 -2.72 -4.82
C PRO A 51 17.05 -2.84 -6.08
N THR A 52 18.14 -3.61 -6.00
CA THR A 52 18.90 -3.98 -7.20
C THR A 52 18.03 -4.87 -8.09
N VAL A 53 17.69 -4.37 -9.27
CA VAL A 53 16.82 -5.02 -10.26
C VAL A 53 17.54 -5.10 -11.61
N THR A 54 17.88 -6.31 -12.04
CA THR A 54 18.34 -6.59 -13.42
C THR A 54 17.22 -7.15 -14.30
N TYR A 55 16.12 -7.61 -13.71
CA TYR A 55 14.90 -7.98 -14.43
C TYR A 55 14.07 -6.74 -14.77
N ASP A 56 14.56 -5.96 -15.72
CA ASP A 56 14.01 -4.67 -16.12
C ASP A 56 13.47 -4.67 -17.57
N GLY A 57 13.39 -3.50 -18.20
CA GLY A 57 12.77 -3.32 -19.50
C GLY A 57 11.27 -3.56 -19.40
N LEU A 58 10.72 -4.43 -20.25
CA LEU A 58 9.27 -4.74 -20.23
C LEU A 58 8.80 -5.43 -18.93
N MET A 59 9.72 -5.86 -18.08
CA MET A 59 9.41 -6.44 -16.76
C MET A 59 9.20 -5.37 -15.69
N VAL A 60 9.62 -4.13 -15.91
CA VAL A 60 9.34 -2.99 -15.00
C VAL A 60 8.50 -1.96 -15.72
N ARG A 61 7.41 -1.51 -15.09
CA ARG A 61 6.43 -0.61 -15.67
C ARG A 61 6.22 0.62 -14.80
N ARG A 62 6.08 1.78 -15.45
CA ARG A 62 5.50 2.97 -14.83
C ARG A 62 3.99 2.84 -14.80
N ARG A 63 3.40 2.94 -13.62
CA ARG A 63 1.95 2.94 -13.42
C ARG A 63 1.56 4.12 -12.55
N VAL A 64 0.34 4.61 -12.73
CA VAL A 64 -0.23 5.62 -11.85
C VAL A 64 -1.13 4.91 -10.84
N VAL A 65 -0.92 5.23 -9.57
CA VAL A 65 -1.65 4.69 -8.43
C VAL A 65 -2.45 5.81 -7.78
N ILE A 66 -3.68 5.47 -7.39
CA ILE A 66 -4.54 6.25 -6.52
C ILE A 66 -4.53 5.55 -5.17
N ALA A 67 -4.08 6.25 -4.14
CA ALA A 67 -4.14 5.84 -2.75
C ALA A 67 -5.19 6.70 -2.04
N ILE A 68 -6.16 6.06 -1.40
CA ILE A 68 -7.28 6.73 -0.71
C ILE A 68 -7.13 6.47 0.78
N HIS A 69 -7.21 7.56 1.53
CA HIS A 69 -7.32 7.56 2.97
C HIS A 69 -8.76 7.81 3.33
N SER A 70 -9.33 6.81 3.97
CA SER A 70 -10.72 6.82 4.36
C SER A 70 -10.86 7.31 5.79
N THR A 71 -12.02 7.89 6.11
CA THR A 71 -12.37 8.13 7.52
C THR A 71 -12.52 6.77 8.22
N PRO A 72 -12.21 6.64 9.54
CA PRO A 72 -12.19 5.35 10.23
C PRO A 72 -13.46 4.47 10.12
N ASP A 73 -14.63 5.09 9.92
CA ASP A 73 -15.93 4.41 9.81
C ASP A 73 -16.43 4.28 8.36
N ALA A 74 -15.58 4.59 7.36
CA ALA A 74 -15.96 4.51 5.96
C ALA A 74 -16.15 3.06 5.50
N ASP A 75 -17.17 2.84 4.66
CA ASP A 75 -17.34 1.59 3.95
C ASP A 75 -16.39 1.55 2.73
N LEU A 76 -15.23 0.93 2.90
CA LEU A 76 -14.21 0.78 1.85
C LEU A 76 -14.76 0.07 0.60
N ALA A 77 -15.68 -0.88 0.76
CA ALA A 77 -16.27 -1.57 -0.38
C ALA A 77 -17.20 -0.64 -1.15
N ALA A 78 -17.98 0.20 -0.46
CA ALA A 78 -18.78 1.23 -1.09
C ALA A 78 -17.91 2.29 -1.80
N LEU A 79 -16.83 2.75 -1.16
CA LEU A 79 -15.87 3.67 -1.77
C LEU A 79 -15.25 3.07 -3.03
N ARG A 80 -14.86 1.79 -2.99
CA ARG A 80 -14.32 1.06 -4.15
C ARG A 80 -15.32 1.00 -5.29
N ILE A 81 -16.59 0.67 -5.01
CA ILE A 81 -17.67 0.62 -6.01
C ILE A 81 -17.87 1.99 -6.67
N VAL A 82 -17.88 3.08 -5.90
CA VAL A 82 -18.02 4.44 -6.43
C VAL A 82 -16.88 4.76 -7.41
N LEU A 83 -15.64 4.46 -7.03
CA LEU A 83 -14.47 4.68 -7.89
C LEU A 83 -14.52 3.83 -9.16
N ASP A 84 -14.90 2.55 -9.04
CA ASP A 84 -15.05 1.66 -10.18
C ASP A 84 -16.14 2.13 -11.14
N ASN A 85 -17.26 2.66 -10.63
CA ASN A 85 -18.31 3.24 -11.48
C ASN A 85 -17.79 4.45 -12.26
N ALA A 86 -17.11 5.39 -11.60
CA ALA A 86 -16.50 6.55 -12.26
C ALA A 86 -15.43 6.14 -13.30
N ALA A 87 -14.69 5.08 -13.01
CA ALA A 87 -13.67 4.54 -13.92
C ALA A 87 -14.34 3.90 -15.15
N ASN A 88 -15.40 3.12 -14.95
CA ASN A 88 -16.18 2.50 -16.02
C ASN A 88 -16.83 3.53 -16.94
N GLU A 89 -17.34 4.63 -16.41
CA GLU A 89 -17.84 5.77 -17.21
C GLU A 89 -16.76 6.39 -18.10
N SER A 90 -15.51 6.36 -17.62
CA SER A 90 -14.32 6.83 -18.35
C SER A 90 -13.64 5.74 -19.18
N GLN A 91 -14.21 4.53 -19.21
CA GLN A 91 -13.63 3.34 -19.86
C GLN A 91 -12.22 2.97 -19.34
N ILE A 92 -11.94 3.28 -18.07
CA ILE A 92 -10.70 2.97 -17.37
C ILE A 92 -10.90 1.71 -16.54
N ASN A 93 -10.03 0.71 -16.74
CA ASN A 93 -10.05 -0.51 -15.93
C ASN A 93 -9.04 -0.38 -14.78
N LEU A 94 -9.55 -0.18 -13.57
CA LEU A 94 -8.72 -0.16 -12.36
C LEU A 94 -8.35 -1.57 -11.94
N SER A 95 -7.14 -1.72 -11.40
CA SER A 95 -6.67 -2.97 -10.81
C SER A 95 -6.18 -2.71 -9.40
N ASP A 96 -6.49 -3.60 -8.46
CA ASP A 96 -5.92 -3.55 -7.11
C ASP A 96 -4.39 -3.70 -7.17
N ILE A 97 -3.69 -3.10 -6.22
CA ILE A 97 -2.23 -3.17 -6.13
C ILE A 97 -1.77 -3.07 -4.67
N SER A 98 -0.60 -3.65 -4.35
CA SER A 98 -0.05 -3.60 -2.99
C SER A 98 0.24 -2.16 -2.55
N PRO A 99 0.05 -1.80 -1.27
CA PRO A 99 0.56 -0.55 -0.70
C PRO A 99 2.05 -0.34 -0.90
N ASP A 100 2.84 -1.41 -0.89
CA ASP A 100 4.30 -1.32 -0.91
C ASP A 100 4.85 -0.86 -2.28
N VAL A 101 3.98 -0.56 -3.25
CA VAL A 101 4.39 0.13 -4.50
C VAL A 101 4.63 1.62 -4.28
N LEU A 102 4.06 2.20 -3.23
CA LEU A 102 4.30 3.57 -2.82
C LEU A 102 5.71 3.68 -2.21
N ASP A 103 6.30 4.87 -2.28
CA ASP A 103 7.57 5.11 -1.61
C ASP A 103 7.43 5.06 -0.08
N PRO A 104 8.51 4.76 0.66
CA PRO A 104 8.45 4.64 2.12
C PRO A 104 7.92 5.89 2.82
N ALA A 105 8.25 7.10 2.34
CA ALA A 105 7.82 8.34 2.97
C ALA A 105 6.32 8.59 2.76
N SER A 106 5.77 8.22 1.60
CA SER A 106 4.33 8.12 1.44
C SER A 106 3.76 7.19 2.50
N LEU A 107 4.27 5.96 2.65
CA LEU A 107 3.73 5.01 3.64
C LEU A 107 3.84 5.45 5.11
N GLU A 108 4.86 6.25 5.46
CA GLU A 108 5.03 6.82 6.80
C GLU A 108 3.97 7.86 7.14
N HIS A 109 3.52 8.63 6.15
CA HIS A 109 2.52 9.68 6.31
C HIS A 109 1.11 9.23 5.94
N LEU A 110 1.03 8.17 5.14
CA LEU A 110 -0.15 7.70 4.47
C LEU A 110 -0.21 6.18 4.62
N VAL A 111 -1.11 5.67 5.47
CA VAL A 111 -1.50 4.25 5.47
C VAL A 111 -2.83 4.09 4.72
N PRO A 112 -2.83 4.15 3.37
CA PRO A 112 -4.08 4.12 2.60
C PRO A 112 -4.82 2.81 2.82
N GLU A 113 -6.12 2.90 3.04
CA GLU A 113 -6.99 1.74 3.19
C GLU A 113 -7.45 1.19 1.84
N LEU A 114 -7.38 1.99 0.76
CA LEU A 114 -7.72 1.57 -0.59
C LEU A 114 -6.69 2.07 -1.61
N ILE A 115 -6.14 1.14 -2.41
CA ILE A 115 -5.09 1.45 -3.38
C ILE A 115 -5.37 0.74 -4.68
N VAL A 116 -5.41 1.53 -5.75
CA VAL A 116 -5.74 1.04 -7.09
C VAL A 116 -4.80 1.64 -8.10
N ALA A 117 -4.54 0.90 -9.16
CA ALA A 117 -3.68 1.34 -10.24
C ALA A 117 -4.47 1.49 -11.54
N LEU A 118 -4.14 2.54 -12.28
CA LEU A 118 -4.62 2.79 -13.63
C LEU A 118 -4.01 1.76 -14.61
N PRO A 119 -4.64 1.56 -15.79
CA PRO A 119 -4.04 0.75 -16.85
C PRO A 119 -2.72 1.37 -17.34
N MET A 120 -1.91 0.58 -18.05
CA MET A 120 -0.67 1.08 -18.65
C MET A 120 -0.93 2.29 -19.54
N GLY A 121 -0.14 3.36 -19.34
CA GLY A 121 -0.28 4.62 -20.08
C GLY A 121 -1.23 5.64 -19.44
N GLY A 122 -1.91 5.29 -18.34
CA GLY A 122 -2.66 6.26 -17.55
C GLY A 122 -1.76 7.34 -16.96
N THR A 123 -2.34 8.53 -16.72
CA THR A 123 -1.62 9.71 -16.24
C THR A 123 -2.09 10.16 -14.87
N VAL A 124 -1.24 10.92 -14.15
CA VAL A 124 -1.57 11.52 -12.86
C VAL A 124 -2.79 12.45 -12.98
N ALA A 125 -2.90 13.19 -14.09
CA ALA A 125 -4.04 14.07 -14.36
C ALA A 125 -5.35 13.27 -14.50
N GLU A 126 -5.36 12.20 -15.29
CA GLU A 126 -6.55 11.33 -15.43
C GLU A 126 -6.96 10.69 -14.11
N ALA A 127 -5.99 10.27 -13.29
CA ALA A 127 -6.24 9.72 -11.97
C ALA A 127 -6.87 10.77 -11.03
N GLY A 128 -6.34 12.00 -11.00
CA GLY A 128 -6.90 13.09 -10.21
C GLY A 128 -8.32 13.48 -10.66
N GLU A 129 -8.57 13.56 -11.97
CA GLU A 129 -9.91 13.81 -12.52
C GLU A 129 -10.90 12.69 -12.16
N LEU A 130 -10.44 11.44 -12.18
CA LEU A 130 -11.24 10.29 -11.80
C LEU A 130 -11.65 10.33 -10.33
N VAL A 131 -10.73 10.63 -9.42
CA VAL A 131 -11.02 10.79 -7.99
C VAL A 131 -11.98 11.96 -7.75
N ASN A 132 -11.73 13.11 -8.40
CA ASN A 132 -12.60 14.28 -8.31
C ASN A 132 -14.04 13.96 -8.71
N ARG A 133 -14.22 13.25 -9.83
CA ARG A 133 -15.53 12.79 -10.28
C ARG A 133 -16.17 11.79 -9.32
N ALA A 134 -15.38 10.87 -8.79
CA ALA A 134 -15.88 9.80 -7.92
C ALA A 134 -16.41 10.35 -6.59
N TYR A 135 -15.69 11.28 -5.95
CA TYR A 135 -15.97 11.63 -4.55
C TYR A 135 -16.33 13.09 -4.31
N PHE A 136 -15.87 14.01 -5.16
CA PHE A 136 -15.91 15.45 -4.87
C PHE A 136 -16.87 16.23 -5.80
N GLN A 137 -17.50 15.58 -6.77
CA GLN A 137 -18.60 16.14 -7.56
C GLN A 137 -19.96 15.95 -6.88
N ASP A 138 -20.93 16.82 -7.19
CA ASP A 138 -22.28 16.78 -6.60
C ASP A 138 -23.09 15.54 -7.07
N PRO A 139 -23.61 14.70 -6.15
CA PRO A 139 -23.49 14.79 -4.69
C PRO A 139 -22.14 14.27 -4.18
N VAL A 140 -21.50 15.07 -3.31
CA VAL A 140 -20.22 14.71 -2.68
C VAL A 140 -20.40 13.42 -1.87
N VAL A 141 -19.50 12.47 -2.08
CA VAL A 141 -19.48 11.19 -1.37
C VAL A 141 -18.59 11.34 -0.14
N SER A 142 -19.18 11.20 1.05
CA SER A 142 -18.44 11.21 2.30
C SER A 142 -17.62 9.92 2.49
N GLY A 143 -16.58 9.98 3.34
CA GLY A 143 -15.78 8.82 3.72
C GLY A 143 -14.36 8.82 3.21
N VAL A 144 -13.99 9.79 2.35
CA VAL A 144 -12.61 10.06 1.94
C VAL A 144 -12.12 11.27 2.73
N ASP A 145 -11.01 11.11 3.46
CA ASP A 145 -10.33 12.20 4.19
C ASP A 145 -9.35 12.92 3.26
N HIS A 146 -8.45 12.15 2.65
CA HIS A 146 -7.52 12.62 1.63
C HIS A 146 -7.21 11.53 0.61
N TYR A 147 -6.59 11.93 -0.50
CA TYR A 147 -6.12 10.99 -1.51
C TYR A 147 -4.75 11.44 -2.02
N HIS A 148 -3.98 10.47 -2.48
CA HIS A 148 -2.67 10.68 -3.07
C HIS A 148 -2.61 10.00 -4.43
N VAL A 149 -2.06 10.69 -5.43
CA VAL A 149 -1.85 10.17 -6.78
C VAL A 149 -0.36 10.20 -7.08
N ALA A 150 0.21 9.01 -7.29
CA ALA A 150 1.63 8.86 -7.57
C ALA A 150 1.86 8.09 -8.86
N GLU A 151 2.94 8.44 -9.56
CA GLU A 151 3.55 7.54 -10.54
C GLU A 151 4.56 6.64 -9.82
N VAL A 152 4.38 5.33 -9.98
CA VAL A 152 5.17 4.29 -9.30
C VAL A 152 5.79 3.34 -10.30
N LEU A 153 6.90 2.71 -9.90
CA LEU A 153 7.50 1.60 -10.63
C LEU A 153 6.98 0.28 -10.09
N VAL A 154 6.55 -0.61 -10.96
CA VAL A 154 6.04 -1.93 -10.58
C VAL A 154 6.69 -3.00 -11.42
N HIS A 155 6.92 -4.16 -10.81
CA HIS A 155 7.27 -5.36 -11.57
C HIS A 155 6.03 -5.92 -12.25
N ASP A 156 6.19 -6.36 -13.49
CA ASP A 156 5.17 -7.02 -14.31
C ASP A 156 5.72 -8.36 -14.83
N LEU A 157 5.76 -9.34 -13.94
CA LEU A 157 6.52 -10.58 -14.11
C LEU A 157 5.62 -11.77 -14.44
N ARG A 158 6.16 -12.68 -15.25
CA ARG A 158 5.64 -14.02 -15.51
C ARG A 158 6.76 -15.04 -15.28
N PHE A 159 6.56 -15.91 -14.30
CA PHE A 159 7.32 -17.13 -14.12
C PHE A 159 6.60 -18.26 -14.85
N ALA A 160 7.31 -19.04 -15.65
CA ALA A 160 6.73 -20.19 -16.36
C ALA A 160 7.60 -21.43 -16.14
N VAL A 161 6.94 -22.56 -15.88
CA VAL A 161 7.60 -23.85 -15.67
C VAL A 161 6.80 -24.97 -16.31
N ARG A 162 7.50 -25.88 -17.00
CA ARG A 162 6.87 -27.07 -17.56
C ARG A 162 6.61 -28.10 -16.47
N ALA A 163 5.41 -28.68 -16.49
CA ALA A 163 5.00 -29.70 -15.53
C ALA A 163 4.10 -30.74 -16.21
N THR A 164 4.29 -32.02 -15.87
CA THR A 164 3.43 -33.11 -16.35
C THR A 164 1.99 -32.96 -15.84
N SER A 165 1.83 -32.39 -14.64
CA SER A 165 0.52 -32.05 -14.05
C SER A 165 0.58 -30.66 -13.43
N PRO A 166 0.27 -29.59 -14.20
CA PRO A 166 0.31 -28.21 -13.70
C PRO A 166 -0.61 -27.98 -12.49
N ALA A 167 -1.79 -28.62 -12.45
CA ALA A 167 -2.71 -28.51 -11.31
C ALA A 167 -2.12 -29.10 -10.01
N ALA A 168 -1.44 -30.25 -10.10
CA ALA A 168 -0.79 -30.84 -8.92
C ALA A 168 0.41 -30.01 -8.45
N LEU A 169 1.12 -29.36 -9.38
CA LEU A 169 2.20 -28.44 -9.05
C LEU A 169 1.67 -27.18 -8.36
N GLU A 170 0.61 -26.57 -8.88
CA GLU A 170 -0.05 -25.42 -8.26
C GLU A 170 -0.47 -25.74 -6.82
N GLU A 171 -1.12 -26.89 -6.58
CA GLU A 171 -1.52 -27.31 -5.24
C GLU A 171 -0.30 -27.51 -4.32
N SER A 172 0.80 -28.07 -4.85
CA SER A 172 2.04 -28.24 -4.09
C SER A 172 2.64 -26.89 -3.67
N ILE A 173 2.67 -25.93 -4.57
CA ILE A 173 3.19 -24.58 -4.31
C ILE A 173 2.31 -23.86 -3.29
N ALA A 174 0.98 -23.93 -3.44
CA ALA A 174 0.04 -23.31 -2.51
C ALA A 174 0.16 -23.91 -1.10
N ARG A 175 0.37 -25.22 -0.99
CA ARG A 175 0.56 -25.90 0.30
C ARG A 175 1.86 -25.52 0.98
N GLU A 176 2.92 -25.28 0.21
CA GLU A 176 4.20 -24.82 0.74
C GLU A 176 4.16 -23.35 1.16
N GLY A 177 3.32 -22.53 0.52
CA GLY A 177 3.12 -21.12 0.86
C GLY A 177 4.26 -20.19 0.42
N ILE A 178 5.32 -20.72 -0.18
CA ILE A 178 6.53 -19.96 -0.55
C ILE A 178 6.26 -18.75 -1.44
N LEU A 179 5.30 -18.85 -2.37
CA LEU A 179 4.98 -17.73 -3.26
C LEU A 179 4.10 -16.69 -2.57
N SER A 180 3.23 -17.10 -1.65
CA SER A 180 2.41 -16.16 -0.90
C SER A 180 3.26 -15.35 0.07
N ASP A 181 4.30 -15.96 0.64
CA ASP A 181 5.29 -15.28 1.48
C ASP A 181 6.15 -14.32 0.66
N ALA A 182 6.69 -14.78 -0.48
CA ALA A 182 7.63 -13.98 -1.27
C ALA A 182 6.99 -12.92 -2.18
N LEU A 183 5.76 -13.15 -2.67
CA LEU A 183 5.10 -12.27 -3.65
C LEU A 183 3.85 -11.59 -3.08
N GLY A 184 3.27 -12.10 -1.99
CA GLY A 184 1.95 -11.68 -1.52
C GLY A 184 0.87 -12.03 -2.54
N ASN A 185 0.59 -11.08 -3.44
CA ASN A 185 -0.46 -11.16 -4.45
C ASN A 185 0.09 -11.62 -5.81
N TYR A 186 -0.30 -12.82 -6.24
CA TYR A 186 0.03 -13.37 -7.55
C TYR A 186 -1.16 -14.13 -8.14
N THR A 187 -1.11 -14.42 -9.43
CA THR A 187 -2.12 -15.22 -10.12
C THR A 187 -1.47 -16.38 -10.86
N THR A 188 -2.01 -17.57 -10.69
CA THR A 188 -1.63 -18.78 -11.42
C THR A 188 -2.49 -18.98 -12.66
N THR A 189 -1.92 -19.50 -13.73
CA THR A 189 -2.66 -19.93 -14.91
C THR A 189 -2.16 -21.28 -15.38
N LEU A 190 -3.07 -22.25 -15.47
CA LEU A 190 -2.78 -23.60 -15.93
C LEU A 190 -2.86 -23.65 -17.46
N ARG A 191 -1.76 -24.02 -18.10
CA ARG A 191 -1.69 -24.29 -19.54
C ARG A 191 -1.40 -25.76 -19.77
N ALA A 192 -1.57 -26.23 -21.01
CA ALA A 192 -1.27 -27.61 -21.36
C ALA A 192 0.24 -27.90 -21.15
N GLY A 193 0.58 -28.57 -20.04
CA GLY A 193 1.95 -28.94 -19.69
C GLY A 193 2.82 -27.82 -19.08
N GLU A 194 2.22 -26.68 -18.71
CA GLU A 194 2.93 -25.52 -18.17
C GLU A 194 2.11 -24.84 -17.08
N LEU A 195 2.77 -24.41 -16.01
CA LEU A 195 2.21 -23.53 -14.99
C LEU A 195 2.83 -22.14 -15.15
N ASP A 196 1.96 -21.14 -15.28
CA ASP A 196 2.34 -19.73 -15.22
C ASP A 196 2.01 -19.15 -13.85
N VAL A 197 2.92 -18.37 -13.30
CA VAL A 197 2.70 -17.50 -12.15
C VAL A 197 2.94 -16.07 -12.62
N THR A 198 1.95 -15.21 -12.46
CA THR A 198 2.01 -13.80 -12.85
C THR A 198 1.96 -12.91 -11.62
N TYR A 199 2.76 -11.85 -11.64
CA TYR A 199 2.93 -10.93 -10.54
C TYR A 199 2.93 -9.49 -11.07
N THR A 200 2.13 -8.63 -10.44
CA THR A 200 2.14 -7.19 -10.68
C THR A 200 2.13 -6.48 -9.33
N GLY A 201 3.23 -5.85 -8.95
CA GLY A 201 3.40 -5.31 -7.61
C GLY A 201 4.73 -4.58 -7.40
N PRO A 202 5.15 -4.39 -6.14
CA PRO A 202 6.43 -3.75 -5.77
C PRO A 202 7.63 -4.29 -6.54
N LEU A 203 8.70 -3.50 -6.60
CA LEU A 203 9.95 -3.98 -7.19
C LEU A 203 10.56 -5.08 -6.31
N LEU A 204 10.83 -6.23 -6.90
CA LEU A 204 11.49 -7.37 -6.29
C LEU A 204 12.99 -7.32 -6.57
N SER A 205 13.82 -7.56 -5.56
CA SER A 205 15.25 -7.74 -5.76
C SER A 205 15.55 -8.97 -6.60
N ASP A 206 16.69 -8.97 -7.29
CA ASP A 206 17.15 -10.14 -8.06
C ASP A 206 17.29 -11.41 -7.20
N GLU A 207 17.67 -11.25 -5.93
CA GLU A 207 17.76 -12.34 -4.97
C GLU A 207 16.39 -12.93 -4.64
N LEU A 208 15.38 -12.08 -4.46
CA LEU A 208 14.00 -12.49 -4.21
C LEU A 208 13.41 -13.19 -5.45
N ILE A 209 13.63 -12.65 -6.66
CA ILE A 209 13.23 -13.31 -7.91
C ILE A 209 13.87 -14.69 -8.03
N LYS A 210 15.17 -14.82 -7.70
CA LYS A 210 15.87 -16.11 -7.69
C LYS A 210 15.33 -17.06 -6.63
N SER A 211 14.95 -16.55 -5.46
CA SER A 211 14.29 -17.33 -4.40
C SER A 211 12.95 -17.90 -4.87
N VAL A 212 12.12 -17.07 -5.52
CA VAL A 212 10.84 -17.47 -6.12
C VAL A 212 11.04 -18.55 -7.18
N GLN A 213 11.99 -18.36 -8.10
CA GLN A 213 12.30 -19.37 -9.11
C GLN A 213 12.77 -20.70 -8.47
N ASN A 214 13.59 -20.64 -7.41
CA ASN A 214 14.03 -21.84 -6.67
C ASN A 214 12.86 -22.57 -6.01
N GLY A 215 11.91 -21.83 -5.42
CA GLY A 215 10.68 -22.39 -4.84
C GLY A 215 9.85 -23.14 -5.89
N ILE A 216 9.61 -22.51 -7.03
CA ILE A 216 8.88 -23.12 -8.15
C ILE A 216 9.62 -24.37 -8.67
N ALA A 217 10.94 -24.28 -8.86
CA ALA A 217 11.74 -25.38 -9.37
C ALA A 217 11.74 -26.58 -8.42
N ARG A 218 11.84 -26.33 -7.10
CA ARG A 218 11.78 -27.37 -6.07
C ARG A 218 10.45 -28.11 -6.10
N ALA A 219 9.34 -27.37 -6.11
CA ALA A 219 8.00 -27.95 -6.18
C ALA A 219 7.76 -28.74 -7.48
N ALA A 220 8.34 -28.27 -8.59
CA ALA A 220 8.27 -28.94 -9.88
C ALA A 220 9.28 -30.08 -10.06
N HIS A 221 10.13 -30.35 -9.06
CA HIS A 221 11.23 -31.32 -9.13
C HIS A 221 12.13 -31.13 -10.36
N THR A 222 12.44 -29.87 -10.69
CA THR A 222 13.27 -29.49 -11.84
C THR A 222 14.43 -28.60 -11.39
N LYS A 223 15.24 -28.16 -12.34
CA LYS A 223 16.34 -27.22 -12.09
C LYS A 223 15.86 -25.79 -12.19
N LEU A 224 16.59 -24.88 -11.54
CA LEU A 224 16.30 -23.45 -11.54
C LEU A 224 16.14 -22.88 -12.96
N GLU A 225 17.01 -23.29 -13.88
CA GLU A 225 17.04 -22.76 -15.26
C GLU A 225 15.83 -23.18 -16.10
N ALA A 226 15.05 -24.15 -15.62
CA ALA A 226 13.80 -24.56 -16.25
C ALA A 226 12.61 -23.65 -15.91
N VAL A 227 12.77 -22.76 -14.92
CA VAL A 227 11.77 -21.74 -14.56
C VAL A 227 12.16 -20.44 -15.24
N THR A 228 11.44 -20.06 -16.29
CA THR A 228 11.73 -18.83 -17.03
C THR A 228 11.06 -17.63 -16.40
N VAL A 229 11.78 -16.51 -16.29
CA VAL A 229 11.23 -15.21 -15.92
C VAL A 229 11.12 -14.36 -17.19
N SER A 230 9.96 -13.77 -17.39
CA SER A 230 9.65 -12.99 -18.59
C SER A 230 8.64 -11.88 -18.24
N PRO A 231 8.49 -10.84 -19.07
CA PRO A 231 7.43 -9.86 -18.84
C PRO A 231 6.06 -10.52 -18.99
N ARG A 232 5.14 -10.21 -18.08
CA ARG A 232 3.73 -10.61 -18.19
C ARG A 232 3.09 -9.93 -19.40
N SER A 233 3.28 -8.63 -19.55
CA SER A 233 2.82 -7.86 -20.71
C SER A 233 3.92 -7.76 -21.77
N THR A 234 3.65 -8.21 -23.00
CA THR A 234 4.64 -8.20 -24.10
C THR A 234 4.66 -6.91 -24.92
N ALA A 235 3.77 -5.96 -24.61
CA ALA A 235 3.64 -4.66 -25.27
C ALA A 235 3.76 -3.51 -24.26
N GLY A 236 3.82 -2.27 -24.75
CA GLY A 236 3.95 -1.06 -23.93
C GLY A 236 5.40 -0.65 -23.68
N VAL A 237 5.60 0.43 -22.93
CA VAL A 237 6.93 0.98 -22.59
C VAL A 237 7.45 0.32 -21.31
N GLY A 238 8.68 -0.19 -21.36
CA GLY A 238 9.39 -0.72 -20.21
C GLY A 238 10.34 0.30 -19.61
N VAL A 239 10.83 0.03 -18.40
CA VAL A 239 11.78 0.90 -17.69
C VAL A 239 13.13 0.22 -17.62
N ASP A 240 14.18 0.91 -18.05
CA ASP A 240 15.56 0.49 -17.86
C ASP A 240 16.05 1.05 -16.52
N MET A 241 16.31 0.16 -15.56
CA MET A 241 16.63 0.56 -14.19
C MET A 241 18.03 1.18 -14.09
N ALA A 242 18.94 0.91 -15.03
CA ALA A 242 20.26 1.52 -15.05
C ALA A 242 20.22 3.00 -15.45
N ASN A 243 19.19 3.41 -16.19
CA ASN A 243 19.00 4.78 -16.67
C ASN A 243 17.89 5.53 -15.92
N GLU A 244 17.28 4.87 -14.95
CA GLU A 244 16.17 5.42 -14.20
C GLU A 244 16.68 6.46 -13.17
N PRO A 245 16.14 7.71 -13.17
CA PRO A 245 16.55 8.74 -12.22
C PRO A 245 16.31 8.30 -10.77
N ALA A 246 17.21 8.64 -9.84
CA ALA A 246 17.00 8.35 -8.42
C ALA A 246 15.64 8.89 -7.92
N PRO A 247 15.00 8.23 -6.93
CA PRO A 247 13.77 8.73 -6.33
C PRO A 247 13.93 10.20 -5.94
N ALA A 248 12.95 11.03 -6.33
CA ALA A 248 12.90 12.38 -5.80
C ALA A 248 12.75 12.29 -4.27
N PRO A 249 13.42 13.15 -3.49
CA PRO A 249 13.16 13.21 -2.06
C PRO A 249 11.67 13.47 -1.85
N ALA A 250 11.06 12.72 -0.94
CA ALA A 250 9.64 12.82 -0.64
C ALA A 250 9.29 14.29 -0.39
N ALA A 251 8.44 14.84 -1.24
CA ALA A 251 7.85 16.13 -0.96
C ALA A 251 6.96 15.91 0.26
N THR A 252 7.28 16.57 1.37
CA THR A 252 6.32 16.72 2.46
C THR A 252 5.12 17.41 1.82
N GLU A 253 4.03 16.67 1.58
CA GLU A 253 2.82 17.25 1.04
C GLU A 253 2.44 18.41 1.97
N ALA A 254 2.53 19.63 1.44
CA ALA A 254 1.79 20.71 2.04
C ALA A 254 0.34 20.22 2.05
N ALA A 255 -0.26 20.13 3.25
CA ALA A 255 -1.66 19.85 3.41
C ALA A 255 -2.41 20.55 2.29
N SER A 256 -3.19 19.80 1.50
CA SER A 256 -4.11 20.42 0.56
C SER A 256 -5.00 21.34 1.39
N ASP A 257 -4.61 22.61 1.43
CA ASP A 257 -5.33 23.68 2.09
C ASP A 257 -6.56 23.90 1.21
N HIS A 258 -7.56 23.05 1.39
CA HIS A 258 -8.94 23.42 1.13
C HIS A 258 -9.32 24.45 2.19
N ASN A 259 -8.68 25.61 2.08
CA ASN A 259 -8.98 26.79 2.85
C ASN A 259 -10.40 27.18 2.44
N HIS A 260 -11.34 26.89 3.32
CA HIS A 260 -12.68 27.45 3.26
C HIS A 260 -12.59 28.94 3.60
N ASP A 261 -12.06 29.74 2.67
CA ASP A 261 -12.09 31.18 2.81
C ASP A 261 -12.32 31.87 1.46
N ALA A 262 -13.58 31.82 1.03
CA ALA A 262 -14.15 32.80 0.13
C ALA A 262 -15.67 32.89 0.31
N ALA A 263 -16.12 33.12 1.56
CA ALA A 263 -17.31 33.93 1.76
C ALA A 263 -16.80 35.31 2.23
N PRO A 264 -16.86 36.37 1.41
CA PRO A 264 -16.59 37.70 1.93
C PRO A 264 -17.72 38.05 2.90
N ASP A 265 -17.38 38.05 4.18
CA ASP A 265 -18.12 38.68 5.27
C ASP A 265 -18.43 40.13 4.89
N ASP A 266 -19.66 40.36 4.44
CA ASP A 266 -20.24 41.65 4.14
C ASP A 266 -20.76 42.31 5.41
N SER A 267 -19.85 42.52 6.35
CA SER A 267 -20.11 43.28 7.57
C SER A 267 -19.14 44.47 7.69
N ASP A 268 -19.76 45.66 7.66
CA ASP A 268 -19.40 46.90 8.35
C ASP A 268 -18.04 47.60 8.15
N GLY A 269 -17.77 48.00 6.90
CA GLY A 269 -16.73 48.99 6.55
C GLY A 269 -17.25 50.37 6.12
N ARG A 270 -17.89 51.12 7.02
CA ARG A 270 -18.36 52.50 6.80
C ARG A 270 -17.19 53.44 6.48
N ILE A 271 -16.94 53.76 5.22
CA ILE A 271 -16.08 54.88 4.82
C ILE A 271 -16.72 55.63 3.64
N GLY A 272 -17.09 56.89 3.89
CA GLY A 272 -17.60 57.79 2.87
C GLY A 272 -16.51 58.28 1.92
N SER A 273 -16.86 58.36 0.64
CA SER A 273 -16.32 59.21 -0.44
C SER A 273 -17.08 58.73 -1.69
N GLY A 274 -18.03 59.46 -2.27
CA GLY A 274 -17.83 60.75 -2.90
C GLY A 274 -18.03 60.56 -4.41
N ASN A 275 -19.03 61.28 -4.94
CA ASN A 275 -19.29 61.57 -6.36
C ASN A 275 -19.92 60.48 -7.24
N GLY A 276 -21.25 60.56 -7.33
CA GLY A 276 -22.04 60.11 -8.48
C GLY A 276 -23.22 61.06 -8.64
N SER A 277 -22.98 62.17 -9.33
CA SER A 277 -24.01 63.14 -9.73
C SER A 277 -24.90 62.56 -10.83
N ASP A 278 -26.20 62.76 -10.63
CA ASP A 278 -27.24 63.11 -11.60
C ASP A 278 -27.58 62.11 -12.74
N ASP A 279 -28.76 61.47 -12.67
CA ASP A 279 -29.93 62.01 -13.39
C ASP A 279 -31.26 61.29 -13.03
N VAL A 280 -32.25 62.15 -12.78
CA VAL A 280 -33.72 62.05 -12.76
C VAL A 280 -34.36 60.83 -13.47
N THR A 281 -35.49 60.27 -13.01
CA THR A 281 -36.85 60.86 -13.15
C THR A 281 -37.92 60.11 -12.35
N ASP A 282 -38.77 60.89 -11.68
CA ASP A 282 -40.13 60.71 -11.13
C ASP A 282 -40.88 59.36 -11.19
N ALA A 283 -41.41 58.95 -10.04
CA ALA A 283 -42.86 59.03 -9.75
C ALA A 283 -43.14 58.92 -8.23
N PRO A 284 -44.01 59.78 -7.66
CA PRO A 284 -44.57 59.59 -6.34
C PRO A 284 -45.88 58.80 -6.43
N ASP A 285 -46.12 57.86 -5.52
CA ASP A 285 -47.48 57.46 -5.21
C ASP A 285 -47.62 57.21 -3.70
N ASP A 286 -48.43 58.08 -3.12
CA ASP A 286 -48.82 58.15 -1.74
C ASP A 286 -50.22 57.53 -1.67
N SER A 287 -50.47 56.56 -0.78
CA SER A 287 -51.78 56.34 -0.13
C SER A 287 -51.76 55.13 0.81
N ASP A 288 -51.47 55.40 2.08
CA ASP A 288 -52.40 55.32 3.21
C ASP A 288 -53.31 54.09 3.37
N GLY A 289 -53.12 53.36 4.49
CA GLY A 289 -54.06 52.33 4.95
C GLY A 289 -53.78 51.75 6.35
N ARG A 290 -53.50 52.59 7.35
CA ARG A 290 -53.65 52.30 8.80
C ARG A 290 -55.16 52.37 9.18
N PRO A 291 -55.64 52.10 10.42
CA PRO A 291 -55.12 51.34 11.58
C PRO A 291 -56.21 50.46 12.30
N GLU A 292 -55.83 49.93 13.47
CA GLU A 292 -56.67 49.57 14.66
C GLU A 292 -57.29 48.15 14.69
N GLY A 293 -57.28 47.43 15.82
CA GLY A 293 -56.90 47.74 17.20
C GLY A 293 -56.81 46.41 17.99
N SER A 294 -55.97 46.37 19.03
CA SER A 294 -56.36 46.25 20.44
C SER A 294 -57.09 44.93 20.79
N ASN A 295 -56.71 44.16 21.80
CA ASN A 295 -56.39 44.61 23.16
C ASN A 295 -55.94 43.44 24.05
N SER A 296 -55.19 43.77 25.12
CA SER A 296 -55.23 43.22 26.50
C SER A 296 -55.08 41.70 26.74
N GLY A 297 -54.20 41.21 27.61
CA GLY A 297 -53.35 41.87 28.60
C GLY A 297 -52.92 40.87 29.69
N VAL A 298 -52.01 41.35 30.56
CA VAL A 298 -51.76 41.01 32.00
C VAL A 298 -51.52 39.53 32.38
N ASP A 299 -50.64 39.15 33.30
CA ASP A 299 -49.56 39.73 34.12
C ASP A 299 -48.93 38.51 34.85
N ASP A 300 -47.92 38.74 35.69
CA ASP A 300 -47.30 37.84 36.70
C ASP A 300 -46.13 36.97 36.22
N THR A 301 -44.86 37.29 36.51
CA THR A 301 -44.10 37.54 37.79
C THR A 301 -43.41 36.28 38.34
N VAL A 302 -42.27 36.53 39.03
CA VAL A 302 -41.35 35.66 39.80
C VAL A 302 -40.13 35.17 38.99
N ASP A 303 -38.95 35.81 39.10
CA ASP A 303 -37.88 35.61 40.14
C ASP A 303 -37.34 34.16 40.16
N ASP A 304 -36.06 33.83 40.24
CA ASP A 304 -34.89 34.53 40.78
C ASP A 304 -33.61 33.73 40.41
N SER A 305 -32.45 34.40 40.41
CA SER A 305 -31.11 33.86 40.74
C SER A 305 -30.46 32.75 39.87
N GLY A 306 -29.17 32.74 39.54
CA GLY A 306 -28.02 33.56 39.93
C GLY A 306 -26.71 32.92 39.43
N SER A 307 -25.88 33.76 38.82
CA SER A 307 -24.42 33.90 38.92
C SER A 307 -23.52 32.77 39.47
N SER A 308 -22.37 32.65 38.77
CA SER A 308 -21.00 32.31 39.21
C SER A 308 -20.60 30.85 39.48
N GLY A 309 -19.51 30.43 38.82
CA GLY A 309 -18.82 29.17 39.12
C GLY A 309 -17.59 28.92 38.24
N HIS A 310 -16.55 29.74 38.41
CA HIS A 310 -15.18 29.43 37.97
C HIS A 310 -14.69 28.19 38.72
N GLY A 311 -14.04 27.24 38.03
CA GLY A 311 -13.57 26.00 38.65
C GLY A 311 -12.58 25.25 37.78
N THR A 312 -11.36 25.77 37.68
CA THR A 312 -10.16 24.97 37.40
C THR A 312 -9.96 23.97 38.54
N ASN A 313 -9.73 22.70 38.24
CA ASN A 313 -9.10 21.80 39.20
C ASN A 313 -8.14 20.84 38.51
N SER A 314 -6.87 21.10 38.78
CA SER A 314 -5.73 20.19 38.66
C SER A 314 -5.94 18.94 39.53
N GLY A 315 -5.45 17.82 39.04
CA GLY A 315 -5.27 16.56 39.79
C GLY A 315 -3.85 16.02 39.57
N PRO A 316 -3.31 15.24 40.52
CA PRO A 316 -1.99 15.46 41.07
C PRO A 316 -0.87 14.61 40.49
N GLU A 317 0.33 15.06 40.83
CA GLU A 317 1.66 14.49 40.65
C GLU A 317 1.77 13.02 41.07
N ALA A 318 2.53 12.26 40.27
CA ALA A 318 3.20 11.05 40.70
C ALA A 318 4.69 11.22 40.40
N ASP A 319 5.43 11.33 41.49
CA ASP A 319 6.88 11.41 41.58
C ASP A 319 7.60 10.18 41.02
N GLU A 320 8.76 10.47 40.44
CA GLU A 320 10.05 9.79 40.61
C GLU A 320 10.09 8.26 40.65
N ASN A 321 10.70 7.68 39.61
CA ASN A 321 11.71 6.64 39.88
C ASN A 321 12.89 6.73 38.88
N SER A 322 14.03 7.06 39.47
CA SER A 322 15.38 7.02 38.94
C SER A 322 15.78 5.62 38.45
N GLY A 323 16.24 5.56 37.20
CA GLY A 323 16.93 4.41 36.61
C GLY A 323 18.12 4.92 35.79
N GLN A 324 19.19 5.24 36.51
CA GLN A 324 20.47 5.67 35.99
C GLN A 324 21.34 4.42 35.84
N ASP A 325 21.54 3.96 34.61
CA ASP A 325 22.52 2.93 34.29
C ASP A 325 23.54 3.51 33.30
N ASP A 326 24.68 3.87 33.89
CA ASP A 326 25.95 4.08 33.22
C ASP A 326 26.41 2.75 32.60
N SER A 327 26.71 2.72 31.31
CA SER A 327 27.42 1.61 30.67
C SER A 327 28.26 2.12 29.49
N ASP A 328 29.42 2.66 29.85
CA ASP A 328 30.73 2.24 29.36
C ASP A 328 30.85 1.95 27.84
N SER A 329 31.05 3.02 27.05
CA SER A 329 31.57 2.91 25.69
C SER A 329 33.07 2.67 25.74
N GLY A 330 33.45 1.40 25.86
CA GLY A 330 34.83 0.94 25.74
C GLY A 330 35.38 1.17 24.34
N ASP A 331 36.46 1.96 24.28
CA ASP A 331 37.42 1.99 23.18
C ASP A 331 37.88 0.58 22.84
N SER A 332 37.95 0.27 21.54
CA SER A 332 38.71 -0.86 21.04
C SER A 332 39.32 -0.48 19.70
N ASP A 333 40.46 0.19 19.81
CA ASP A 333 41.52 0.18 18.81
C ASP A 333 41.79 -1.26 18.36
N SER A 334 41.72 -1.51 17.06
CA SER A 334 42.46 -2.61 16.46
C SER A 334 43.03 -2.17 15.12
N ASP A 335 44.22 -1.60 15.22
CA ASP A 335 45.23 -1.68 14.18
C ASP A 335 45.40 -3.14 13.75
N SER A 336 45.28 -3.41 12.45
CA SER A 336 45.87 -4.59 11.82
C SER A 336 46.33 -4.23 10.42
N ASP A 337 47.50 -3.60 10.43
CA ASP A 337 48.53 -3.65 9.40
C ASP A 337 48.86 -5.12 9.04
N SER A 338 48.88 -5.44 7.74
CA SER A 338 49.68 -6.52 7.13
C SER A 338 49.56 -6.41 5.61
N GLY A 339 50.58 -5.81 5.01
CA GLY A 339 50.63 -5.57 3.58
C GLY A 339 51.03 -6.75 2.68
N ASN A 340 51.31 -6.33 1.45
CA ASN A 340 52.30 -6.85 0.52
C ASN A 340 51.91 -8.02 -0.41
N GLY A 341 51.99 -7.77 -1.72
CA GLY A 341 51.93 -8.83 -2.74
C GLY A 341 51.85 -8.36 -4.20
N ASN A 342 52.93 -7.73 -4.69
CA ASN A 342 53.24 -7.51 -6.11
C ASN A 342 52.95 -8.73 -7.02
N GLY A 343 52.54 -8.48 -8.28
CA GLY A 343 52.54 -9.51 -9.33
C GLY A 343 52.18 -9.04 -10.74
N ASN A 344 53.18 -8.61 -11.51
CA ASN A 344 53.21 -8.34 -12.96
C ASN A 344 52.67 -9.48 -13.86
N GLY A 345 52.26 -9.10 -15.09
CA GLY A 345 52.39 -9.92 -16.32
C GLY A 345 51.17 -9.86 -17.24
N ASN A 346 51.10 -8.96 -18.23
CA ASN A 346 51.66 -9.07 -19.59
C ASN A 346 51.14 -10.28 -20.40
N GLY A 347 50.51 -10.03 -21.55
CA GLY A 347 50.26 -11.07 -22.55
C GLY A 347 49.15 -10.77 -23.54
N SER A 348 49.46 -9.97 -24.55
CA SER A 348 48.77 -9.99 -25.85
C SER A 348 48.69 -11.42 -26.38
N ASN A 349 47.58 -11.80 -27.01
CA ASN A 349 47.64 -12.82 -28.04
C ASN A 349 46.61 -12.53 -29.14
N ASP A 350 47.15 -12.33 -30.35
CA ASP A 350 46.43 -12.31 -31.61
C ASP A 350 45.71 -13.64 -31.86
N GLY A 351 44.56 -13.54 -32.52
CA GLY A 351 43.78 -14.63 -33.09
C GLY A 351 42.61 -14.08 -33.88
#